data_AF-A0A7S4RR59-F1
#
_entry.id   AF-A0A7S4RR59-F1
#
_cell.length_a   1.000
_cell.length_b   1.000
_cell.length_c   1.000
_cell.angle_alpha   90.00
_cell.angle_beta   90.00
_cell.angle_gamma   90.00
#
_symmetry.space_group_name_H-M   'P 1'
#
loop_
_entity.id
_entity.type
_entity.pdbx_description
1 polymer ?
#
loop_
_entity_poly.entity_id
_entity_poly.type
_entity_poly.pdbx_seq_one_letter_code
_entity_poly.pdbx_strand_id
1 'polypeptide(L)'
;WLKQGAAAPRALLLRMPGHTWRALIAPVASALSLPAPGPHMALPSLARAPLTAVRGAVLAARPLPLRRRRRWLGSQAVRPMPLHFFWDASFQALHEQFVTSAAQACGKGLDLRGEFVEDLGADPDRTAGGMPVYLFKGRLLLSALEAAAPGECLLVSDMDIQFLGDVLPYVQRGLVDCDACFQREFHEVGVNIGFIALRRTGANLEFWRAVLEEVRRGRGHDQRIVNNMLHSGVAASMGLRWGRFPPEIWASSQALDGPPPAGMVLHHANWINREGPTWAVAPTVEAAAARRQAGHSWGAVDPGPKLQQLAEVRRLAGMGDQEGLRALAVGLAAGGALGSYHRRAFGERRRGPEWPELPEGHPSRMGSGQRMSGQVEPALRGREPAGQAGKK
;
A
#
# COMPACT_ATOMS: atom_id res chain seq x y z
N TRP A 1 26.53 20.33 -28.54
CA TRP A 1 27.07 20.17 -27.17
C TRP A 1 27.68 18.79 -26.87
N LEU A 2 27.59 17.78 -27.77
CA LEU A 2 28.25 16.47 -27.60
C LEU A 2 29.34 16.19 -28.66
N LYS A 3 30.11 17.21 -29.05
CA LYS A 3 31.23 17.04 -30.01
C LYS A 3 32.45 17.94 -29.78
N GLN A 4 32.62 18.50 -28.58
CA GLN A 4 33.86 19.21 -28.25
C GLN A 4 34.42 18.68 -26.94
N GLY A 5 35.54 17.97 -27.04
CA GLY A 5 36.38 17.65 -25.89
C GLY A 5 36.93 18.95 -25.34
N ALA A 6 36.51 19.30 -24.13
CA ALA A 6 37.07 20.39 -23.36
C ALA A 6 37.53 19.84 -22.02
N ALA A 7 38.84 19.95 -21.78
CA ALA A 7 39.44 19.78 -20.48
C ALA A 7 38.95 20.91 -19.55
N ALA A 8 37.90 20.65 -18.77
CA ALA A 8 37.56 21.36 -17.54
C ALA A 8 36.52 20.53 -16.79
N PRO A 9 36.83 20.03 -15.57
CA PRO A 9 36.39 20.79 -14.40
C PRO A 9 37.35 20.61 -13.20
N ARG A 10 38.49 21.31 -13.20
CA ARG A 10 39.26 21.50 -11.96
C ARG A 10 38.97 22.85 -11.28
N ALA A 11 38.55 23.84 -12.05
CA ALA A 11 38.31 25.19 -11.55
C ALA A 11 36.92 25.38 -10.89
N LEU A 12 35.91 24.56 -11.22
CA LEU A 12 34.56 24.74 -10.68
C LEU A 12 34.39 24.20 -9.24
N LEU A 13 35.24 23.24 -8.85
CA LEU A 13 35.19 22.61 -7.53
C LEU A 13 35.83 23.46 -6.42
N LEU A 14 36.69 24.42 -6.78
CA LEU A 14 37.40 25.27 -5.82
C LEU A 14 36.63 26.54 -5.40
N ARG A 15 35.39 26.73 -5.89
CA ARG A 15 34.56 27.90 -5.58
C ARG A 15 33.17 27.57 -5.03
N MET A 16 32.89 26.30 -4.73
CA MET A 16 31.59 25.94 -4.16
C MET A 16 31.55 26.25 -2.66
N PRO A 17 30.48 26.88 -2.14
CA PRO A 17 30.27 27.04 -0.71
C PRO A 17 30.29 25.68 0.00
N GLY A 18 30.84 25.63 1.22
CA GLY A 18 31.05 24.36 1.95
C GLY A 18 29.78 23.53 2.19
N HIS A 19 28.59 24.15 2.17
CA HIS A 19 27.31 23.44 2.29
C HIS A 19 26.94 22.67 1.00
N THR A 20 27.29 23.19 -0.18
CA THR A 20 26.98 22.54 -1.47
C THR A 20 27.86 21.30 -1.70
N TRP A 21 29.11 21.36 -1.23
CA TRP A 21 30.03 20.22 -1.27
C TRP A 21 29.56 19.06 -0.37
N ARG A 22 29.05 19.38 0.82
CA ARG A 22 28.51 18.38 1.76
C ARG A 22 27.29 17.66 1.20
N ALA A 23 26.40 18.36 0.50
CA ALA A 23 25.23 17.76 -0.14
C ALA A 23 25.62 16.75 -1.24
N LEU A 24 26.73 16.99 -1.95
CA LEU A 24 27.22 16.10 -3.01
C LEU A 24 27.97 14.88 -2.48
N ILE A 25 28.70 15.01 -1.37
CA ILE A 25 29.50 13.91 -0.80
C ILE A 25 28.72 13.03 0.16
N ALA A 26 27.70 13.54 0.85
CA ALA A 26 26.94 12.78 1.84
C ALA A 26 26.41 11.43 1.31
N PRO A 27 25.88 11.31 0.08
CA PRO A 27 25.44 10.02 -0.46
C PRO A 27 26.59 9.04 -0.68
N VAL A 28 27.77 9.54 -1.07
CA VAL A 28 28.96 8.71 -1.33
C VAL A 28 29.62 8.26 -0.04
N ALA A 29 29.73 9.14 0.97
CA ALA A 29 30.24 8.80 2.30
C ALA A 29 29.32 7.77 2.99
N SER A 30 28.00 7.94 2.84
CA SER A 30 27.00 6.99 3.34
C SER A 30 27.10 5.62 2.66
N ALA A 31 27.37 5.58 1.35
CA ALA A 31 27.55 4.32 0.61
C ALA A 31 28.86 3.58 0.97
N LEU A 32 29.84 4.28 1.57
CA LEU A 32 31.15 3.73 1.93
C LEU A 32 31.35 3.57 3.45
N SER A 33 30.30 3.75 4.26
CA SER A 33 30.36 3.70 5.73
C SER A 33 31.44 4.62 6.33
N LEU A 34 31.72 5.76 5.68
CA LEU A 34 32.68 6.73 6.20
C LEU A 34 31.99 7.64 7.23
N PRO A 35 32.68 8.01 8.33
CA PRO A 35 32.11 8.90 9.34
C PRO A 35 31.76 10.27 8.73
N ALA A 36 30.62 10.83 9.13
CA ALA A 36 30.19 12.14 8.68
C ALA A 36 31.22 13.21 9.08
N PRO A 37 31.61 14.13 8.17
CA PRO A 37 32.63 15.13 8.48
C PRO A 37 32.11 16.12 9.53
N GLY A 38 32.78 16.17 10.69
CA GLY A 38 32.49 17.12 11.76
C GLY A 38 32.84 18.58 11.39
N PRO A 39 32.31 19.58 12.13
CA PRO A 39 32.42 20.99 11.78
C PRO A 39 33.85 21.57 11.81
N HIS A 40 34.84 20.87 12.41
CA HIS A 40 36.21 21.36 12.58
C HIS A 40 37.31 20.38 12.14
N MET A 41 37.02 19.38 11.30
CA MET A 41 38.09 18.53 10.76
C MET A 41 38.89 19.25 9.66
N ALA A 42 40.17 19.54 9.94
CA ALA A 42 41.16 19.82 8.91
C ALA A 42 41.34 18.57 8.05
N LEU A 43 41.21 18.73 6.72
CA LEU A 43 41.28 17.63 5.75
C LEU A 43 42.64 16.90 5.86
N PRO A 44 42.68 15.57 6.07
CA PRO A 44 43.87 14.81 5.75
C PRO A 44 44.08 14.86 4.24
N SER A 45 45.33 15.04 3.82
CA SER A 45 45.75 14.93 2.43
C SER A 45 45.25 13.61 1.82
N LEU A 46 44.21 13.67 0.99
CA LEU A 46 43.65 12.57 0.19
C LEU A 46 44.55 12.20 -1.01
N ALA A 47 45.87 12.38 -0.89
CA ALA A 47 46.84 12.10 -1.94
C ALA A 47 47.27 10.62 -2.04
N ARG A 48 46.68 9.69 -1.26
CA ARG A 48 47.15 8.29 -1.20
C ARG A 48 46.05 7.21 -1.16
N ALA A 49 44.85 7.49 -1.64
CA ALA A 49 43.90 6.40 -1.91
C ALA A 49 44.27 5.72 -3.24
N PRO A 50 44.50 4.39 -3.27
CA PRO A 50 44.85 3.70 -4.51
C PRO A 50 43.69 3.79 -5.52
N LEU A 51 44.00 4.25 -6.74
CA LEU A 51 43.07 4.42 -7.88
C LEU A 51 42.21 3.18 -8.21
N THR A 52 42.58 2.01 -7.70
CA THR A 52 41.85 0.75 -7.84
C THR A 52 40.56 0.71 -7.01
N ALA A 53 40.51 1.33 -5.82
CA ALA A 53 39.32 1.35 -4.97
C ALA A 53 38.19 2.23 -5.55
N VAL A 54 38.55 3.34 -6.20
CA VAL A 54 37.59 4.25 -6.85
C VAL A 54 37.04 3.64 -8.15
N ARG A 55 37.86 2.87 -8.89
CA ARG A 55 37.39 2.15 -10.09
C ARG A 55 36.39 1.03 -9.77
N GLY A 56 36.56 0.33 -8.64
CA GLY A 56 35.63 -0.72 -8.21
C GLY A 56 34.23 -0.19 -7.87
N ALA A 57 34.17 0.92 -7.12
CA ALA A 57 32.90 1.54 -6.74
C ALA A 57 32.14 2.18 -7.93
N VAL A 58 32.86 2.75 -8.91
CA VAL A 58 32.26 3.31 -10.13
C VAL A 58 31.75 2.23 -11.09
N LEU A 59 32.35 1.03 -11.07
CA LEU A 59 31.87 -0.11 -11.87
C LEU A 59 30.66 -0.83 -11.25
N ALA A 60 30.50 -0.80 -9.93
CA ALA A 60 29.33 -1.35 -9.22
C ALA A 60 28.07 -0.46 -9.36
N ALA A 61 28.23 0.82 -9.70
CA ALA A 61 27.13 1.76 -9.95
C ALA A 61 26.77 1.89 -11.45
N ARG A 62 27.11 0.90 -12.28
CA ARG A 62 26.65 0.87 -13.67
C ARG A 62 25.14 0.63 -13.69
N PRO A 63 24.32 1.55 -14.23
CA PRO A 63 22.91 1.26 -14.46
C PRO A 63 22.82 0.00 -15.33
N LEU A 64 21.98 -0.95 -14.90
CA LEU A 64 21.64 -2.13 -15.68
C LEU A 64 21.38 -1.70 -17.13
N PRO A 65 21.85 -2.48 -18.13
CA PRO A 65 21.61 -2.12 -19.53
C PRO A 65 20.11 -1.94 -19.70
N LEU A 66 19.71 -0.72 -20.11
CA LEU A 66 18.35 -0.39 -20.51
C LEU A 66 17.91 -1.43 -21.54
N ARG A 67 17.28 -2.51 -21.08
CA ARG A 67 16.65 -3.51 -21.93
C ARG A 67 15.76 -2.71 -22.86
N ARG A 68 16.01 -2.86 -24.17
CA ARG A 68 15.33 -2.17 -25.28
C ARG A 68 13.88 -1.90 -24.87
N ARG A 69 13.60 -0.66 -24.46
CA ARG A 69 12.23 -0.19 -24.25
C ARG A 69 11.53 -0.40 -25.59
N ARG A 70 10.73 -1.46 -25.71
CA ARG A 70 9.90 -1.68 -26.89
C ARG A 70 9.12 -0.39 -27.09
N ARG A 71 9.36 0.31 -28.20
CA ARG A 71 8.61 1.51 -28.56
C ARG A 71 7.14 1.11 -28.70
N TRP A 72 6.38 1.37 -27.66
CA TRP A 72 4.93 1.23 -27.59
C TRP A 72 4.27 2.45 -28.29
N LEU A 73 4.79 2.82 -29.47
CA LEU A 73 4.47 4.09 -30.15
C LEU A 73 4.29 3.86 -31.66
N GLY A 74 3.47 2.87 -32.00
CA GLY A 74 2.67 2.93 -33.22
C GLY A 74 1.33 3.55 -32.84
N SER A 75 0.81 4.48 -33.64
CA SER A 75 -0.43 5.25 -33.43
C SER A 75 -1.71 4.40 -33.51
N GLN A 76 -1.74 3.25 -32.82
CA GLN A 76 -2.99 2.54 -32.58
C GLN A 76 -3.81 3.38 -31.61
N ALA A 77 -5.07 3.62 -31.95
CA ALA A 77 -6.01 4.23 -31.03
C ALA A 77 -5.92 3.49 -29.69
N VAL A 78 -5.57 4.21 -28.63
CA VAL A 78 -5.42 3.63 -27.30
C VAL A 78 -6.79 3.14 -26.89
N ARG A 79 -6.98 1.82 -26.84
CA ARG A 79 -8.21 1.23 -26.34
C ARG A 79 -8.36 1.61 -24.86
N PRO A 80 -9.55 2.05 -24.42
CA PRO A 80 -9.80 2.30 -23.00
C PRO A 80 -9.51 1.03 -22.20
N MET A 81 -8.91 1.18 -21.02
CA MET A 81 -8.62 0.06 -20.13
C MET A 81 -9.90 -0.35 -19.38
N PRO A 82 -10.32 -1.63 -19.42
CA PRO A 82 -11.47 -2.10 -18.65
C PRO A 82 -11.25 -1.91 -17.14
N LEU A 83 -12.21 -1.31 -16.45
CA LEU A 83 -12.24 -1.17 -15.00
C LEU A 83 -13.50 -1.85 -14.46
N HIS A 84 -13.31 -3.01 -13.84
CA HIS A 84 -14.38 -3.82 -13.26
C HIS A 84 -14.62 -3.45 -11.79
N PHE A 85 -15.87 -3.40 -11.40
CA PHE A 85 -16.31 -3.18 -10.02
C PHE A 85 -17.71 -3.76 -9.84
N PHE A 86 -18.16 -3.87 -8.60
CA PHE A 86 -19.52 -4.32 -8.30
C PHE A 86 -20.10 -3.53 -7.15
N TRP A 87 -21.43 -3.46 -7.09
CA TRP A 87 -22.15 -2.70 -6.09
C TRP A 87 -23.54 -3.30 -5.88
N ASP A 88 -24.16 -3.00 -4.74
CA ASP A 88 -25.56 -3.29 -4.46
C ASP A 88 -26.30 -1.99 -4.09
N ALA A 89 -27.60 -2.07 -3.84
CA ALA A 89 -28.42 -0.90 -3.53
C ALA A 89 -27.92 -0.08 -2.32
N SER A 90 -27.32 -0.73 -1.31
CA SER A 90 -26.76 -0.04 -0.12
C SER A 90 -25.52 0.80 -0.45
N PHE A 91 -24.82 0.47 -1.54
CA PHE A 91 -23.63 1.20 -2.00
C PHE A 91 -23.93 2.20 -3.12
N GLN A 92 -25.20 2.48 -3.46
CA GLN A 92 -25.54 3.36 -4.58
C GLN A 92 -24.86 4.73 -4.52
N ALA A 93 -24.82 5.38 -3.35
CA ALA A 93 -24.17 6.68 -3.20
C ALA A 93 -22.65 6.63 -3.43
N LEU A 94 -21.99 5.54 -3.01
CA LEU A 94 -20.56 5.31 -3.30
C LEU A 94 -20.35 5.02 -4.79
N HIS A 95 -21.27 4.28 -5.42
CA HIS A 95 -21.29 4.05 -6.87
C HIS A 95 -21.35 5.34 -7.69
N GLU A 96 -22.29 6.23 -7.39
CA GLU A 96 -22.42 7.51 -8.08
C GLU A 96 -21.16 8.37 -7.92
N GLN A 97 -20.59 8.41 -6.70
CA GLN A 97 -19.35 9.13 -6.43
C GLN A 97 -18.17 8.54 -7.22
N PHE A 98 -18.01 7.22 -7.22
CA PHE A 98 -16.95 6.51 -7.92
C PHE A 98 -16.99 6.77 -9.42
N VAL A 99 -18.13 6.51 -10.07
CA VAL A 99 -18.33 6.68 -11.52
C VAL A 99 -18.06 8.13 -11.93
N THR A 100 -18.61 9.08 -11.17
CA THR A 100 -18.38 10.52 -11.42
C THR A 100 -16.90 10.87 -11.34
N SER A 101 -16.19 10.38 -10.31
CA SER A 101 -14.76 10.66 -10.13
C SER A 101 -13.90 10.04 -11.24
N ALA A 102 -14.21 8.80 -11.65
CA ALA A 102 -13.48 8.11 -12.70
C ALA A 102 -13.63 8.82 -14.06
N ALA A 103 -14.87 9.21 -14.40
CA ALA A 103 -15.16 9.93 -15.63
C ALA A 103 -14.45 11.30 -15.69
N GLN A 104 -14.43 12.03 -14.57
CA GLN A 104 -13.74 13.32 -14.47
C GLN A 104 -12.22 13.20 -14.57
N ALA A 105 -11.64 12.22 -13.88
CA ALA A 105 -10.19 12.12 -13.73
C ALA A 105 -9.50 11.43 -14.92
N CYS A 106 -10.14 10.42 -15.51
CA CYS A 106 -9.52 9.59 -16.56
C CYS A 106 -10.15 9.79 -17.94
N GLY A 107 -11.22 10.59 -18.05
CA GLY A 107 -11.93 10.85 -19.30
C GLY A 107 -12.33 9.56 -20.01
N LYS A 108 -11.91 9.42 -21.28
CA LYS A 108 -12.17 8.22 -22.10
C LYS A 108 -11.12 7.12 -21.96
N GLY A 109 -10.18 7.25 -21.03
CA GLY A 109 -9.10 6.29 -20.84
C GLY A 109 -9.54 4.99 -20.16
N LEU A 110 -10.68 5.01 -19.47
CA LEU A 110 -11.27 3.85 -18.78
C LEU A 110 -12.59 3.42 -19.43
N ASP A 111 -12.80 2.12 -19.51
CA ASP A 111 -14.08 1.48 -19.84
C ASP A 111 -14.69 0.92 -18.55
N LEU A 112 -15.68 1.63 -17.99
CA LEU A 112 -16.28 1.30 -16.69
C LEU A 112 -17.25 0.12 -16.84
N ARG A 113 -16.97 -0.99 -16.16
CA ARG A 113 -17.74 -2.24 -16.20
C ARG A 113 -18.25 -2.61 -14.80
N GLY A 114 -19.34 -1.96 -14.41
CA GLY A 114 -20.00 -2.20 -13.13
C GLY A 114 -20.99 -3.37 -13.19
N GLU A 115 -20.93 -4.25 -12.19
CA GLU A 115 -21.93 -5.30 -11.98
C GLU A 115 -22.81 -4.95 -10.76
N PHE A 116 -24.12 -4.79 -10.99
CA PHE A 116 -25.08 -4.65 -9.89
C PHE A 116 -25.44 -6.03 -9.33
N VAL A 117 -25.49 -6.13 -8.01
CA VAL A 117 -25.88 -7.35 -7.29
C VAL A 117 -27.09 -7.01 -6.44
N GLU A 118 -28.20 -7.72 -6.66
CA GLU A 118 -29.46 -7.46 -5.95
C GLU A 118 -29.33 -7.67 -4.44
N ASP A 119 -28.67 -8.76 -4.05
CA ASP A 119 -28.34 -9.08 -2.67
C ASP A 119 -27.00 -9.82 -2.64
N LEU A 120 -25.97 -9.17 -2.09
CA LEU A 120 -24.66 -9.80 -1.91
C LEU A 120 -24.67 -10.87 -0.80
N GLY A 121 -25.79 -11.07 -0.08
CA GLY A 121 -25.84 -11.86 1.14
C GLY A 121 -24.91 -11.29 2.20
N ALA A 122 -24.65 -9.98 2.13
CA ALA A 122 -23.84 -9.28 3.10
C ALA A 122 -24.61 -9.29 4.42
N ASP A 123 -24.07 -10.02 5.39
CA ASP A 123 -24.53 -9.99 6.78
C ASP A 123 -24.68 -8.51 7.20
N PRO A 124 -25.89 -8.03 7.56
CA PRO A 124 -26.12 -6.63 7.86
C PRO A 124 -25.26 -6.14 9.04
N ASP A 125 -24.80 -7.07 9.89
CA ASP A 125 -23.89 -6.79 11.00
C ASP A 125 -22.39 -6.77 10.60
N ARG A 126 -22.05 -6.99 9.33
CA ARG A 126 -20.67 -6.99 8.85
C ARG A 126 -20.38 -5.80 7.96
N THR A 127 -19.27 -5.12 8.23
CA THR A 127 -18.77 -3.99 7.44
C THR A 127 -18.30 -4.48 6.07
N ALA A 128 -18.93 -4.01 4.99
CA ALA A 128 -18.62 -4.19 3.56
C ALA A 128 -17.65 -5.35 3.26
N GLY A 129 -18.09 -6.58 3.53
CA GLY A 129 -17.23 -7.75 3.54
C GLY A 129 -17.95 -8.97 4.05
N GLY A 130 -17.25 -10.10 4.03
CA GLY A 130 -17.83 -11.40 4.38
C GLY A 130 -17.67 -12.40 3.24
N MET A 131 -17.90 -13.67 3.56
CA MET A 131 -17.64 -14.76 2.63
C MET A 131 -18.36 -14.57 1.28
N PRO A 132 -19.65 -14.18 1.24
CA PRO A 132 -20.33 -13.94 -0.04
C PRO A 132 -19.67 -12.85 -0.90
N VAL A 133 -19.30 -11.72 -0.29
CA VAL A 133 -18.59 -10.61 -0.96
C VAL A 133 -17.23 -11.08 -1.49
N TYR A 134 -16.44 -11.80 -0.68
CA TYR A 134 -15.13 -12.33 -1.08
C TYR A 134 -15.25 -13.32 -2.24
N LEU A 135 -16.26 -14.20 -2.21
CA LEU A 135 -16.54 -15.15 -3.28
C LEU A 135 -17.03 -14.45 -4.56
N PHE A 136 -17.84 -13.41 -4.43
CA PHE A 136 -18.29 -12.61 -5.57
C PHE A 136 -17.11 -11.88 -6.21
N LYS A 137 -16.32 -11.14 -5.42
CA LYS A 137 -15.13 -10.42 -5.90
C LYS A 137 -14.13 -11.36 -6.58
N GLY A 138 -13.85 -12.52 -5.98
CA GLY A 138 -12.97 -13.53 -6.58
C GLY A 138 -13.49 -14.09 -7.91
N ARG A 139 -14.83 -14.27 -8.05
CA ARG A 139 -15.45 -14.67 -9.32
C ARG A 139 -15.38 -13.56 -10.37
N LEU A 140 -15.73 -12.32 -10.00
CA LEU A 140 -15.62 -11.16 -10.89
C LEU A 140 -14.22 -11.03 -11.47
N LEU A 141 -13.20 -11.11 -10.60
CA LEU A 141 -11.79 -11.07 -10.99
C LEU A 141 -11.42 -12.14 -12.00
N LEU A 142 -11.80 -13.38 -11.72
CA LEU A 142 -11.49 -14.52 -12.59
C LEU A 142 -12.21 -14.41 -13.93
N SER A 143 -13.52 -14.09 -13.91
CA SER A 143 -14.32 -13.90 -15.13
C SER A 143 -13.76 -12.78 -16.01
N ALA A 144 -13.35 -11.65 -15.42
CA ALA A 144 -12.74 -10.54 -16.13
C ALA A 144 -11.42 -10.96 -16.80
N LEU A 145 -10.56 -11.71 -16.09
CA LEU A 145 -9.31 -12.25 -16.65
C LEU A 145 -9.55 -13.29 -17.75
N GLU A 146 -10.57 -14.13 -17.62
CA GLU A 146 -10.91 -15.16 -18.60
C GLU A 146 -11.48 -14.56 -19.89
N ALA A 147 -12.25 -13.47 -19.78
CA ALA A 147 -12.80 -12.75 -20.92
C ALA A 147 -11.76 -11.87 -21.65
N ALA A 148 -10.69 -11.46 -20.97
CA ALA A 148 -9.65 -10.62 -21.55
C ALA A 148 -8.76 -11.38 -22.56
N ALA A 149 -8.31 -10.70 -23.61
CA ALA A 149 -7.39 -11.27 -24.57
C ALA A 149 -6.00 -11.54 -23.93
N PRO A 150 -5.23 -12.55 -24.39
CA PRO A 150 -3.88 -12.79 -23.89
C PRO A 150 -3.01 -11.52 -23.94
N GLY A 151 -2.45 -11.14 -22.78
CA GLY A 151 -1.60 -9.96 -22.62
C GLY A 151 -2.35 -8.63 -22.40
N GLU A 152 -3.68 -8.61 -22.54
CA GLU A 152 -4.53 -7.45 -22.23
C GLU A 152 -4.44 -7.09 -20.74
N CYS A 153 -4.60 -5.80 -20.44
CA CYS A 153 -4.55 -5.27 -19.09
C CYS A 153 -5.93 -4.78 -18.68
N LEU A 154 -6.32 -5.05 -17.43
CA LEU A 154 -7.59 -4.62 -16.83
C LEU A 154 -7.35 -4.14 -15.40
N LEU A 155 -8.32 -3.41 -14.88
CA LEU A 155 -8.38 -2.96 -13.49
C LEU A 155 -9.56 -3.62 -12.79
N VAL A 156 -9.40 -3.86 -11.49
CA VAL A 156 -10.52 -4.16 -10.58
C VAL A 156 -10.45 -3.22 -9.40
N SER A 157 -11.61 -2.69 -9.00
CA SER A 157 -11.73 -1.71 -7.93
C SER A 157 -12.87 -1.99 -6.97
N ASP A 158 -12.67 -1.69 -5.69
CA ASP A 158 -13.70 -1.50 -4.69
C ASP A 158 -14.39 -0.14 -4.90
N MET A 159 -15.59 0.01 -4.33
CA MET A 159 -16.47 1.15 -4.57
C MET A 159 -16.16 2.39 -3.73
N ASP A 160 -15.41 2.22 -2.66
CA ASP A 160 -14.97 3.28 -1.76
C ASP A 160 -13.65 3.93 -2.21
N ILE A 161 -13.45 3.96 -3.52
CA ILE A 161 -12.33 4.60 -4.20
C ILE A 161 -12.78 5.88 -4.89
N GLN A 162 -11.90 6.87 -4.86
CA GLN A 162 -12.08 8.11 -5.58
C GLN A 162 -10.84 8.44 -6.41
N PHE A 163 -11.10 8.77 -7.66
CA PHE A 163 -10.09 9.29 -8.57
C PHE A 163 -9.96 10.80 -8.40
N LEU A 164 -8.72 11.27 -8.24
CA LEU A 164 -8.35 12.68 -8.07
C LEU A 164 -7.55 13.21 -9.27
N GLY A 165 -7.00 12.31 -10.08
CA GLY A 165 -6.29 12.61 -11.32
C GLY A 165 -6.15 11.38 -12.22
N ASP A 166 -5.48 11.53 -13.35
CA ASP A 166 -5.29 10.43 -14.30
C ASP A 166 -4.38 9.33 -13.71
N VAL A 167 -4.96 8.17 -13.42
CA VAL A 167 -4.26 7.03 -12.82
C VAL A 167 -3.55 6.16 -13.87
N LEU A 168 -3.92 6.26 -15.15
CA LEU A 168 -3.43 5.34 -16.18
C LEU A 168 -1.90 5.36 -16.34
N PRO A 169 -1.19 6.51 -16.27
CA PRO A 169 0.27 6.52 -16.30
C PRO A 169 0.91 5.71 -15.15
N TYR A 170 0.28 5.71 -13.97
CA TYR A 170 0.75 4.98 -12.80
C TYR A 170 0.46 3.48 -12.93
N VAL A 171 -0.73 3.14 -13.44
CA VAL A 171 -1.12 1.76 -13.76
C VAL A 171 -0.19 1.12 -14.79
N GLN A 172 0.03 1.81 -15.91
CA GLN A 172 0.89 1.34 -16.99
C GLN A 172 2.33 1.15 -16.50
N ARG A 173 2.84 2.08 -15.68
CA ARG A 173 4.17 1.96 -15.05
C ARG A 173 4.25 0.74 -14.13
N GLY A 174 3.23 0.51 -13.31
CA GLY A 174 3.16 -0.64 -12.40
C GLY A 174 3.15 -1.99 -13.12
N LEU A 175 2.61 -2.04 -14.35
CA LEU A 175 2.52 -3.26 -15.16
C LEU A 175 3.69 -3.47 -16.13
N VAL A 176 4.70 -2.59 -16.20
CA VAL A 176 5.81 -2.72 -17.19
C VAL A 176 6.50 -4.09 -17.09
N ASP A 177 6.86 -4.50 -15.87
CA ASP A 177 7.60 -5.74 -15.62
C ASP A 177 6.81 -6.76 -14.78
N CYS A 178 5.54 -6.48 -14.54
CA CYS A 178 4.66 -7.30 -13.70
C CYS A 178 3.44 -7.82 -14.48
N ASP A 179 2.88 -8.92 -13.97
CA ASP A 179 1.60 -9.49 -14.38
C ASP A 179 0.46 -8.97 -13.51
N ALA A 180 0.75 -8.57 -12.26
CA ALA A 180 -0.19 -7.93 -11.34
C ALA A 180 0.47 -6.74 -10.61
N CYS A 181 -0.27 -5.66 -10.41
CA CYS A 181 0.16 -4.53 -9.59
C CYS A 181 -0.93 -4.20 -8.59
N PHE A 182 -0.58 -4.19 -7.31
CA PHE A 182 -1.52 -4.04 -6.20
C PHE A 182 -1.35 -2.68 -5.52
N GLN A 183 -2.43 -2.16 -4.95
CA GLN A 183 -2.32 -1.04 -4.02
C GLN A 183 -1.53 -1.46 -2.76
N ARG A 184 -0.81 -0.53 -2.15
CA ARG A 184 -0.12 -0.76 -0.88
C ARG A 184 -1.14 -0.80 0.25
N GLU A 185 -1.05 -1.79 1.13
CA GLU A 185 -1.78 -1.74 2.40
C GLU A 185 -1.03 -0.85 3.40
N PHE A 186 0.27 -1.12 3.58
CA PHE A 186 1.23 -0.32 4.33
C PHE A 186 2.53 -0.14 3.53
N HIS A 187 3.35 0.83 3.91
CA HIS A 187 4.60 1.16 3.23
C HIS A 187 5.57 -0.04 3.24
N GLU A 188 5.76 -0.65 4.40
CA GLU A 188 6.73 -1.72 4.64
C GLU A 188 6.22 -3.10 4.24
N VAL A 189 4.90 -3.32 4.22
CA VAL A 189 4.35 -4.66 4.06
C VAL A 189 2.94 -4.68 3.49
N GLY A 190 2.63 -5.77 2.79
CA GLY A 190 1.29 -6.12 2.41
C GLY A 190 0.76 -5.36 1.20
N VAL A 191 -0.26 -5.96 0.62
CA VAL A 191 -1.03 -5.42 -0.50
C VAL A 191 -2.49 -5.25 -0.10
N ASN A 192 -3.08 -4.17 -0.60
CA ASN A 192 -4.50 -3.95 -0.60
C ASN A 192 -5.06 -4.42 -1.96
N ILE A 193 -6.15 -5.17 -1.94
CA ILE A 193 -6.78 -5.71 -3.17
C ILE A 193 -8.02 -4.93 -3.61
N GLY A 194 -8.25 -3.75 -3.04
CA GLY A 194 -9.33 -2.86 -3.42
C GLY A 194 -9.02 -2.01 -4.65
N PHE A 195 -7.77 -1.85 -5.05
CA PHE A 195 -7.41 -1.32 -6.37
C PHE A 195 -6.26 -2.13 -6.94
N ILE A 196 -6.50 -2.87 -8.03
CA ILE A 196 -5.51 -3.77 -8.63
C ILE A 196 -5.52 -3.65 -10.15
N ALA A 197 -4.33 -3.68 -10.74
CA ALA A 197 -4.13 -3.81 -12.17
C ALA A 197 -3.59 -5.20 -12.50
N LEU A 198 -4.16 -5.81 -13.53
CA LEU A 198 -3.89 -7.19 -13.90
C LEU A 198 -3.62 -7.26 -15.40
N ARG A 199 -2.59 -8.02 -15.76
CA ARG A 199 -2.33 -8.47 -17.14
C ARG A 199 -2.84 -9.89 -17.27
N ARG A 200 -3.56 -10.18 -18.35
CA ARG A 200 -4.00 -11.54 -18.65
C ARG A 200 -2.82 -12.42 -19.08
N THR A 201 -2.30 -13.19 -18.13
CA THR A 201 -1.28 -14.24 -18.32
C THR A 201 -1.76 -15.57 -17.75
N GLY A 202 -1.06 -16.68 -18.05
CA GLY A 202 -1.40 -17.99 -17.47
C GLY A 202 -1.24 -18.00 -15.94
N ALA A 203 -0.11 -17.46 -15.45
CA ALA A 203 0.20 -17.34 -14.03
C ALA A 203 -0.87 -16.55 -13.24
N ASN A 204 -1.39 -15.46 -13.82
CA ASN A 204 -2.42 -14.65 -13.15
C ASN A 204 -3.76 -15.40 -13.04
N LEU A 205 -4.17 -16.14 -14.08
CA LEU A 205 -5.35 -17.01 -14.01
C LEU A 205 -5.20 -18.10 -12.96
N GLU A 206 -4.06 -18.79 -12.95
CA GLU A 206 -3.78 -19.85 -11.99
C GLU A 206 -3.81 -19.32 -10.55
N PHE A 207 -3.15 -18.17 -10.33
CA PHE A 207 -3.14 -17.50 -9.04
C PHE A 207 -4.55 -17.16 -8.54
N TRP A 208 -5.38 -16.49 -9.34
CA TRP A 208 -6.72 -16.10 -8.91
C TRP A 208 -7.68 -17.28 -8.76
N ARG A 209 -7.51 -18.37 -9.53
CA ARG A 209 -8.23 -19.63 -9.29
C ARG A 209 -7.89 -20.22 -7.93
N ALA A 210 -6.60 -20.25 -7.58
CA ALA A 210 -6.14 -20.74 -6.29
C ALA A 210 -6.60 -19.84 -5.13
N VAL A 211 -6.60 -18.52 -5.30
CA VAL A 211 -7.17 -17.58 -4.33
C VAL A 211 -8.66 -17.85 -4.09
N LEU A 212 -9.46 -17.95 -5.16
CA LEU A 212 -10.90 -18.21 -5.05
C LEU A 212 -11.18 -19.55 -4.35
N GLU A 213 -10.39 -20.57 -4.64
CA GLU A 213 -10.50 -21.87 -3.97
C GLU A 213 -10.17 -21.81 -2.48
N GLU A 214 -9.13 -21.08 -2.07
CA GLU A 214 -8.82 -20.88 -0.65
C GLU A 214 -9.90 -20.05 0.08
N VAL A 215 -10.53 -19.09 -0.61
CA VAL A 215 -11.69 -18.35 -0.08
C VAL A 215 -12.85 -19.32 0.17
N ARG A 216 -13.18 -20.19 -0.80
CA ARG A 216 -14.24 -21.22 -0.66
C ARG A 216 -14.00 -22.15 0.52
N ARG A 217 -12.75 -22.47 0.84
CA ARG A 217 -12.38 -23.29 2.01
C ARG A 217 -12.57 -22.58 3.35
N GLY A 218 -13.04 -21.34 3.36
CA GLY A 218 -13.31 -20.60 4.60
C GLY A 218 -12.06 -20.09 5.32
N ARG A 219 -10.90 -20.09 4.64
CA ARG A 219 -9.60 -19.85 5.29
C ARG A 219 -9.31 -18.38 5.59
N GLY A 220 -10.24 -17.47 5.32
CA GLY A 220 -10.14 -16.10 5.75
C GLY A 220 -10.73 -15.08 4.80
N HIS A 221 -10.34 -13.83 5.05
CA HIS A 221 -10.58 -12.73 4.14
C HIS A 221 -9.68 -12.93 2.91
N ASP A 222 -10.22 -12.65 1.73
CA ASP A 222 -9.53 -12.70 0.44
C ASP A 222 -8.19 -11.95 0.44
N GLN A 223 -8.13 -10.74 0.98
CA GLN A 223 -6.88 -9.97 1.10
C GLN A 223 -5.81 -10.72 1.90
N ARG A 224 -6.19 -11.40 2.99
CA ARG A 224 -5.25 -12.19 3.80
C ARG A 224 -4.72 -13.39 3.01
N ILE A 225 -5.60 -14.05 2.25
CA ILE A 225 -5.24 -15.19 1.39
C ILE A 225 -4.25 -14.72 0.32
N VAL A 226 -4.57 -13.62 -0.37
CA VAL A 226 -3.69 -13.01 -1.39
C VAL A 226 -2.33 -12.69 -0.79
N ASN A 227 -2.27 -11.95 0.32
CA ASN A 227 -1.00 -11.60 0.98
C ASN A 227 -0.19 -12.84 1.37
N ASN A 228 -0.85 -13.87 1.91
CA ASN A 228 -0.17 -15.12 2.26
C ASN A 228 0.43 -15.80 1.03
N MET A 229 -0.31 -15.90 -0.08
CA MET A 229 0.17 -16.55 -1.29
C MET A 229 1.28 -15.76 -1.98
N LEU A 230 1.20 -14.44 -1.97
CA LEU A 230 2.24 -13.57 -2.53
C LEU A 230 3.54 -13.73 -1.73
N HIS A 231 3.50 -13.51 -0.41
CA HIS A 231 4.70 -13.45 0.41
C HIS A 231 5.28 -14.81 0.82
N SER A 232 4.53 -15.91 0.70
CA SER A 232 5.03 -17.27 0.98
C SER A 232 5.72 -17.93 -0.22
N GLY A 233 5.84 -17.24 -1.37
CA GLY A 233 6.43 -17.77 -2.59
C GLY A 233 5.50 -18.66 -3.43
N VAL A 234 4.26 -18.91 -2.99
CA VAL A 234 3.26 -19.66 -3.77
C VAL A 234 2.98 -18.98 -5.10
N ALA A 235 2.79 -17.66 -5.11
CA ALA A 235 2.60 -16.90 -6.35
C ALA A 235 3.82 -16.99 -7.28
N ALA A 236 5.03 -16.91 -6.71
CA ALA A 236 6.27 -17.05 -7.48
C ALA A 236 6.42 -18.45 -8.10
N SER A 237 6.00 -19.52 -7.40
CA SER A 237 6.00 -20.88 -7.96
C SER A 237 5.03 -21.07 -9.14
N MET A 238 3.99 -20.23 -9.23
CA MET A 238 3.08 -20.16 -10.38
C MET A 238 3.64 -19.28 -11.51
N GLY A 239 4.83 -18.69 -11.33
CA GLY A 239 5.43 -17.75 -12.27
C GLY A 239 4.80 -16.36 -12.27
N LEU A 240 4.00 -16.00 -11.26
CA LEU A 240 3.37 -14.69 -11.17
C LEU A 240 4.42 -13.63 -10.81
N ARG A 241 4.61 -12.65 -11.69
CA ARG A 241 5.38 -11.44 -11.37
C ARG A 241 4.43 -10.38 -10.86
N TRP A 242 4.72 -9.82 -9.70
CA TRP A 242 3.86 -8.83 -9.10
C TRP A 242 4.63 -7.67 -8.50
N GLY A 243 3.93 -6.55 -8.32
CA GLY A 243 4.47 -5.34 -7.71
C GLY A 243 3.41 -4.57 -6.95
N ARG A 244 3.83 -3.43 -6.39
CA ARG A 244 2.94 -2.49 -5.70
C ARG A 244 2.92 -1.16 -6.46
N PHE A 245 1.75 -0.53 -6.48
CA PHE A 245 1.61 0.83 -6.99
C PHE A 245 2.50 1.82 -6.23
N PRO A 246 2.83 2.95 -6.87
CA PRO A 246 3.57 4.00 -6.19
C PRO A 246 2.67 4.75 -5.19
N PRO A 247 3.25 5.54 -4.27
CA PRO A 247 2.51 6.16 -3.16
C PRO A 247 1.30 7.01 -3.57
N GLU A 248 1.30 7.58 -4.79
CA GLU A 248 0.22 8.43 -5.32
C GLU A 248 -1.13 7.70 -5.46
N ILE A 249 -1.11 6.36 -5.41
CA ILE A 249 -2.30 5.51 -5.23
C ILE A 249 -2.38 5.14 -3.75
N TRP A 250 -3.03 6.01 -2.97
CA TRP A 250 -2.99 6.00 -1.52
C TRP A 250 -4.26 5.41 -0.90
N ALA A 251 -4.11 4.67 0.20
CA ALA A 251 -5.22 4.10 0.97
C ALA A 251 -5.21 4.65 2.39
N SER A 252 -6.39 4.80 3.00
CA SER A 252 -6.53 5.29 4.37
C SER A 252 -5.78 4.45 5.41
N SER A 253 -5.55 3.16 5.14
CA SER A 253 -4.69 2.29 5.96
C SER A 253 -3.24 2.79 6.05
N GLN A 254 -2.74 3.47 5.02
CA GLN A 254 -1.37 4.01 4.97
C GLN A 254 -1.20 5.25 5.86
N ALA A 255 -2.23 5.69 6.57
CA ALA A 255 -2.13 6.78 7.54
C ALA A 255 -1.15 6.50 8.69
N LEU A 256 -0.85 5.21 8.97
CA LEU A 256 0.23 4.84 9.90
C LEU A 256 1.63 5.18 9.38
N ASP A 257 1.79 5.26 8.06
CA ASP A 257 3.08 5.50 7.40
C ASP A 257 3.39 6.99 7.26
N GLY A 258 2.39 7.85 7.42
CA GLY A 258 2.51 9.28 7.31
C GLY A 258 1.35 9.93 6.53
N PRO A 259 1.52 11.22 6.15
CA PRO A 259 0.51 11.93 5.38
C PRO A 259 0.38 11.36 3.95
N PRO A 260 -0.77 11.55 3.28
CA PRO A 260 -0.90 11.29 1.85
C PRO A 260 0.18 12.05 1.06
N PRO A 261 0.72 11.50 -0.03
CA PRO A 261 1.74 12.17 -0.80
C PRO A 261 1.18 13.38 -1.56
N ALA A 262 2.04 14.36 -1.79
CA ALA A 262 1.75 15.44 -2.74
C ALA A 262 1.51 14.85 -4.14
N GLY A 263 0.45 15.29 -4.82
CA GLY A 263 0.10 14.77 -6.14
C GLY A 263 -0.59 13.40 -6.11
N MET A 264 -1.23 13.02 -5.00
CA MET A 264 -2.13 11.86 -4.94
C MET A 264 -3.15 11.89 -6.08
N VAL A 265 -3.26 10.79 -6.83
CA VAL A 265 -4.16 10.65 -7.98
C VAL A 265 -5.33 9.72 -7.69
N LEU A 266 -5.24 8.91 -6.65
CA LEU A 266 -6.30 8.02 -6.20
C LEU A 266 -6.29 7.92 -4.68
N HIS A 267 -7.48 7.95 -4.09
CA HIS A 267 -7.69 7.68 -2.67
C HIS A 267 -8.65 6.49 -2.48
N HIS A 268 -8.28 5.56 -1.61
CA HIS A 268 -9.13 4.44 -1.18
C HIS A 268 -9.51 4.61 0.31
N ALA A 269 -10.80 4.79 0.59
CA ALA A 269 -11.35 4.92 1.95
C ALA A 269 -11.55 3.56 2.65
N ASN A 270 -10.55 2.68 2.56
CA ASN A 270 -10.56 1.31 3.11
C ASN A 270 -10.62 1.26 4.65
N TRP A 271 -10.48 2.41 5.31
CA TRP A 271 -10.47 2.53 6.75
C TRP A 271 -11.20 3.79 7.21
N ILE A 272 -12.21 3.59 8.08
CA ILE A 272 -12.95 4.64 8.77
C ILE A 272 -12.73 4.51 10.28
N ASN A 273 -12.71 5.65 10.99
CA ASN A 273 -12.72 5.62 12.45
C ASN A 273 -14.14 5.25 12.93
N ARG A 274 -14.26 4.12 13.65
CA ARG A 274 -15.54 3.63 14.19
C ARG A 274 -16.16 4.57 15.22
N GLU A 275 -15.37 5.47 15.80
CA GLU A 275 -15.86 6.49 16.74
C GLU A 275 -16.52 7.68 16.03
N GLY A 276 -16.54 7.66 14.70
CA GLY A 276 -16.94 8.77 13.85
C GLY A 276 -15.73 9.58 13.39
N PRO A 277 -15.91 10.54 12.46
CA PRO A 277 -14.85 11.39 11.99
C PRO A 277 -14.36 12.30 13.13
N THR A 278 -13.29 11.90 13.84
CA THR A 278 -12.60 12.76 14.82
C THR A 278 -12.04 14.04 14.17
N TRP A 279 -11.95 14.05 12.84
CA TRP A 279 -11.55 15.19 12.02
C TRP A 279 -12.70 16.16 11.68
N ALA A 280 -13.98 15.78 11.88
CA ALA A 280 -15.15 16.58 11.49
C ALA A 280 -15.98 17.10 12.68
N VAL A 281 -15.33 17.48 13.79
CA VAL A 281 -15.90 17.81 15.13
C VAL A 281 -15.89 16.59 16.06
N ALA A 282 -15.26 16.74 17.22
CA ALA A 282 -15.22 15.71 18.25
C ALA A 282 -16.66 15.34 18.65
N PRO A 283 -17.07 14.06 18.54
CA PRO A 283 -18.40 13.65 18.98
C PRO A 283 -18.54 13.95 20.48
N THR A 284 -19.70 14.47 20.89
CA THR A 284 -19.99 14.63 22.32
C THR A 284 -19.97 13.27 23.01
N VAL A 285 -19.67 13.27 24.31
CA VAL A 285 -19.68 12.04 25.12
C VAL A 285 -21.06 11.37 25.05
N GLU A 286 -22.16 12.14 25.01
CA GLU A 286 -23.51 11.58 24.81
C GLU A 286 -23.66 10.89 23.44
N ALA A 287 -23.16 11.48 22.35
CA ALA A 287 -23.25 10.86 21.02
C ALA A 287 -22.46 9.55 20.98
N ALA A 288 -21.28 9.50 21.59
CA ALA A 288 -20.49 8.27 21.69
C ALA A 288 -21.17 7.21 22.58
N ALA A 289 -21.78 7.60 23.70
CA ALA A 289 -22.50 6.70 24.60
C ALA A 289 -23.79 6.15 23.98
N ALA A 290 -24.60 7.00 23.35
CA ALA A 290 -25.81 6.60 22.63
C ALA A 290 -25.49 5.62 21.50
N ARG A 291 -24.40 5.85 20.76
CA ARG A 291 -23.92 4.94 19.70
C ARG A 291 -23.51 3.56 20.24
N ARG A 292 -22.85 3.50 21.40
CA ARG A 292 -22.51 2.23 22.06
C ARG A 292 -23.76 1.50 22.58
N GLN A 293 -24.72 2.23 23.13
CA GLN A 293 -25.97 1.67 23.66
C GLN A 293 -26.92 1.18 22.57
N ALA A 294 -26.91 1.79 21.39
CA ALA A 294 -27.75 1.35 20.27
C ALA A 294 -27.39 -0.05 19.75
N GLY A 295 -26.27 -0.65 20.19
CA GLY A 295 -25.83 -1.96 19.71
C GLY A 295 -25.52 -2.00 18.21
N HIS A 296 -25.49 -0.84 17.55
CA HIS A 296 -25.19 -0.72 16.14
C HIS A 296 -23.70 -0.99 15.99
N SER A 297 -23.37 -2.24 15.69
CA SER A 297 -22.12 -2.51 15.01
C SER A 297 -22.17 -1.66 13.74
N TRP A 298 -21.12 -0.87 13.47
CA TRP A 298 -20.95 -0.24 12.16
C TRP A 298 -20.68 -1.35 11.14
N GLY A 299 -21.72 -2.13 10.84
CA GLY A 299 -21.85 -2.99 9.68
C GLY A 299 -22.02 -2.13 8.43
N ALA A 300 -21.98 -2.75 7.27
CA ALA A 300 -21.82 -2.14 5.95
C ALA A 300 -22.86 -1.08 5.56
N VAL A 301 -23.92 -0.89 6.34
CA VAL A 301 -25.18 -0.35 5.85
C VAL A 301 -25.14 1.16 5.64
N ASP A 302 -24.35 1.90 6.42
CA ASP A 302 -24.21 3.35 6.25
C ASP A 302 -22.94 3.70 5.45
N PRO A 303 -23.05 4.07 4.16
CA PRO A 303 -21.91 4.54 3.37
C PRO A 303 -21.46 5.96 3.79
N GLY A 304 -22.23 6.66 4.63
CA GLY A 304 -22.02 8.05 5.04
C GLY A 304 -20.61 8.37 5.52
N PRO A 305 -20.03 7.64 6.50
CA PRO A 305 -18.67 7.90 6.97
C PRO A 305 -17.61 7.80 5.87
N LYS A 306 -17.75 6.85 4.95
CA LYS A 306 -16.84 6.73 3.80
C LYS A 306 -17.03 7.90 2.83
N LEU A 307 -18.27 8.25 2.51
CA LEU A 307 -18.57 9.41 1.66
C LEU A 307 -18.04 10.72 2.22
N GLN A 308 -18.15 10.94 3.53
CA GLN A 308 -17.60 12.11 4.21
C GLN A 308 -16.08 12.16 4.08
N GLN A 309 -15.40 11.04 4.32
CA GLN A 309 -13.94 10.94 4.17
C GLN A 309 -13.50 11.21 2.73
N LEU A 310 -14.20 10.64 1.74
CA LEU A 310 -13.92 10.84 0.31
C LEU A 310 -14.15 12.30 -0.10
N ALA A 311 -15.21 12.95 0.41
CA ALA A 311 -15.47 14.36 0.15
C ALA A 311 -14.39 15.26 0.75
N GLU A 312 -13.96 14.97 1.98
CA GLU A 312 -12.92 15.75 2.65
C GLU A 312 -11.56 15.62 1.99
N VAL A 313 -11.15 14.39 1.63
CA VAL A 313 -9.90 14.16 0.89
C VAL A 313 -9.94 14.88 -0.46
N ARG A 314 -11.06 14.82 -1.21
CA ARG A 314 -11.22 15.59 -2.45
C ARG A 314 -11.03 17.08 -2.23
N ARG A 315 -11.68 17.64 -1.20
CA ARG A 315 -11.64 19.07 -0.89
C ARG A 315 -10.21 19.50 -0.58
N LEU A 316 -9.54 18.79 0.32
CA LEU A 316 -8.17 19.07 0.74
C LEU A 316 -7.18 18.93 -0.43
N ALA A 317 -7.29 17.85 -1.22
CA ALA A 317 -6.43 17.64 -2.38
C ALA A 317 -6.65 18.71 -3.46
N GLY A 318 -7.90 19.09 -3.74
CA GLY A 318 -8.24 20.14 -4.70
C GLY A 318 -7.75 21.53 -4.30
N MET A 319 -7.65 21.81 -2.99
CA MET A 319 -7.06 23.04 -2.46
C MET A 319 -5.53 23.00 -2.38
N GLY A 320 -4.91 21.84 -2.60
CA GLY A 320 -3.48 21.64 -2.33
C GLY A 320 -3.13 21.72 -0.84
N ASP A 321 -4.10 21.50 0.06
CA ASP A 321 -3.92 21.64 1.51
C ASP A 321 -3.23 20.40 2.11
N GLN A 322 -1.90 20.40 2.04
CA GLN A 322 -1.06 19.32 2.56
C GLN A 322 -1.11 19.21 4.09
N GLU A 323 -1.36 20.31 4.81
CA GLU A 323 -1.44 20.28 6.26
C GLU A 323 -2.77 19.68 6.71
N GLY A 324 -3.87 20.01 6.04
CA GLY A 324 -5.16 19.36 6.27
C GLY A 324 -5.13 17.86 5.96
N LEU A 325 -4.48 17.44 4.87
CA LEU A 325 -4.29 16.01 4.57
C LEU A 325 -3.47 15.30 5.65
N ARG A 326 -2.43 15.96 6.18
CA ARG A 326 -1.65 15.45 7.30
C ARG A 326 -2.49 15.31 8.56
N ALA A 327 -3.28 16.33 8.91
CA ALA A 327 -4.16 16.29 10.07
C ALA A 327 -5.19 15.16 9.97
N LEU A 328 -5.76 14.95 8.77
CA LEU A 328 -6.66 13.83 8.49
C LEU A 328 -5.98 12.47 8.72
N ALA A 329 -4.76 12.26 8.21
CA ALA A 329 -4.01 11.02 8.42
C ALA A 329 -3.67 10.78 9.89
N VAL A 330 -3.24 11.82 10.62
CA VAL A 330 -3.03 11.74 12.08
C VAL A 330 -4.32 11.31 12.79
N GLY A 331 -5.47 11.89 12.41
CA GLY A 331 -6.77 11.52 12.95
C GLY A 331 -7.14 10.05 12.71
N LEU A 332 -6.87 9.53 11.51
CA LEU A 332 -7.08 8.11 11.17
C LEU A 332 -6.18 7.18 11.97
N ALA A 333 -4.90 7.53 12.13
CA ALA A 333 -3.92 6.75 12.87
C ALA A 333 -4.21 6.73 14.39
N ALA A 334 -4.74 7.83 14.94
CA ALA A 334 -4.97 8.00 16.37
C ALA A 334 -6.06 7.06 16.95
N GLY A 335 -7.01 6.59 16.14
CA GLY A 335 -8.15 5.79 16.61
C GLY A 335 -7.80 4.39 17.14
N GLY A 336 -6.52 3.99 17.16
CA GLY A 336 -6.01 2.72 17.71
C GLY A 336 -6.42 1.45 16.94
N ALA A 337 -7.59 1.46 16.29
CA ALA A 337 -8.15 0.37 15.54
C ALA A 337 -7.29 0.03 14.31
N LEU A 338 -6.75 1.05 13.63
CA LEU A 338 -5.85 0.85 12.49
C LEU A 338 -4.54 0.18 12.93
N GLY A 339 -3.90 0.65 13.99
CA GLY A 339 -2.72 -0.01 14.57
C GLY A 339 -3.03 -1.43 15.07
N SER A 340 -4.24 -1.66 15.59
CA SER A 340 -4.68 -2.99 15.98
C SER A 340 -4.88 -3.92 14.78
N TYR A 341 -5.41 -3.40 13.67
CA TYR A 341 -5.51 -4.12 12.41
C TYR A 341 -4.12 -4.46 11.84
N HIS A 342 -3.23 -3.48 11.76
CA HIS A 342 -1.84 -3.65 11.35
C HIS A 342 -1.16 -4.80 12.11
N ARG A 343 -1.16 -4.77 13.45
CA ARG A 343 -0.53 -5.81 14.27
C ARG A 343 -1.11 -7.21 14.02
N ARG A 344 -2.42 -7.31 13.79
CA ARG A 344 -3.11 -8.59 13.55
C ARG A 344 -2.94 -9.14 12.13
N ALA A 345 -2.82 -8.26 11.13
CA ALA A 345 -2.78 -8.65 9.73
C ALA A 345 -1.36 -8.72 9.18
N PHE A 346 -0.45 -7.88 9.70
CA PHE A 346 0.91 -7.69 9.17
C PHE A 346 1.99 -7.46 10.24
N GLY A 347 1.67 -7.49 11.53
CA GLY A 347 2.63 -7.35 12.61
C GLY A 347 2.88 -8.64 13.38
N GLU A 348 3.25 -8.48 14.65
CA GLU A 348 3.67 -9.54 15.55
C GLU A 348 2.55 -10.52 15.94
N ARG A 349 1.29 -10.18 15.66
CA ARG A 349 0.13 -11.04 15.92
C ARG A 349 -0.42 -11.69 14.65
N ARG A 350 0.27 -11.54 13.51
CA ARG A 350 -0.17 -12.12 12.25
C ARG A 350 -0.29 -13.63 12.36
N ARG A 351 -1.41 -14.15 11.87
CA ARG A 351 -1.62 -15.58 11.65
C ARG A 351 -1.39 -15.95 10.19
N GLY A 352 -0.67 -17.05 9.96
CA GLY A 352 -0.41 -17.56 8.62
C GLY A 352 0.97 -18.19 8.46
N PRO A 353 1.33 -18.58 7.22
CA PRO A 353 2.62 -19.16 6.88
C PRO A 353 3.75 -18.14 7.05
N GLU A 354 5.00 -18.62 7.04
CA GLU A 354 6.17 -17.75 6.95
C GLU A 354 6.13 -16.92 5.66
N TRP A 355 6.64 -15.68 5.74
CA TRP A 355 6.80 -14.75 4.63
C TRP A 355 8.29 -14.54 4.34
N PRO A 356 8.98 -15.53 3.75
CA PRO A 356 10.44 -15.51 3.55
C PRO A 356 10.92 -14.38 2.66
N GLU A 357 10.04 -13.78 1.84
CA GLU A 357 10.36 -12.64 0.99
C GLU A 357 10.58 -11.33 1.76
N LEU A 358 10.14 -11.26 3.03
CA LEU A 358 10.38 -10.09 3.87
C LEU A 358 11.80 -10.07 4.44
N PRO A 359 12.38 -8.88 4.74
CA PRO A 359 13.69 -8.79 5.38
C PRO A 359 13.79 -9.61 6.67
N GLU A 360 14.99 -10.09 6.97
CA GLU A 360 15.26 -10.75 8.26
C GLU A 360 14.95 -9.79 9.41
N GLY A 361 14.31 -10.29 10.48
CA GLY A 361 13.85 -9.48 11.61
C GLY A 361 12.53 -8.72 11.38
N HIS A 362 11.93 -8.76 10.18
CA HIS A 362 10.62 -8.14 9.97
C HIS A 362 9.53 -8.84 10.83
N PRO A 363 8.68 -8.13 11.60
CA PRO A 363 7.71 -8.73 12.53
C PRO A 363 6.76 -9.75 11.87
N SER A 364 6.39 -9.51 10.62
CA SER A 364 5.54 -10.43 9.84
C SER A 364 6.21 -11.69 9.32
N ARG A 365 7.56 -11.80 9.30
CA ARG A 365 8.25 -12.87 8.58
C ARG A 365 7.91 -14.26 9.13
N MET A 366 7.96 -14.44 10.45
CA MET A 366 7.90 -15.77 11.08
C MET A 366 6.54 -16.50 11.01
N GLY A 367 5.44 -15.76 10.83
CA GLY A 367 4.09 -16.32 10.93
C GLY A 367 3.70 -16.78 12.34
N SER A 368 2.50 -17.34 12.50
CA SER A 368 1.92 -17.67 13.82
C SER A 368 2.43 -18.96 14.47
N GLY A 369 3.34 -19.67 13.81
CA GLY A 369 3.82 -20.99 14.24
C GLY A 369 5.00 -20.95 15.21
N GLN A 370 5.73 -19.84 15.27
CA GLN A 370 6.87 -19.68 16.16
C GLN A 370 6.62 -18.49 17.08
N ARG A 371 5.91 -18.71 18.19
CA ARG A 371 6.14 -17.83 19.35
C ARG A 371 7.64 -17.89 19.62
N MET A 372 8.31 -16.74 19.60
CA MET A 372 9.65 -16.61 20.16
C MET A 372 9.55 -16.95 21.64
N SER A 373 9.63 -18.23 21.98
CA SER A 373 9.55 -18.77 23.34
C SER A 373 10.78 -18.42 24.18
N GLY A 374 11.57 -17.41 23.79
CA GLY A 374 12.92 -17.21 24.29
C GLY A 374 13.23 -15.87 24.97
N GLN A 375 12.37 -14.85 24.92
CA GLN A 375 12.67 -13.55 25.55
C GLN A 375 11.40 -12.83 26.05
N VAL A 376 10.79 -13.38 27.10
CA VAL A 376 10.11 -12.55 28.08
C VAL A 376 11.01 -12.57 29.31
N GLU A 377 11.71 -11.46 29.56
CA GLU A 377 12.44 -11.25 30.81
C GLU A 377 11.54 -11.56 32.02
N PRO A 378 12.08 -12.18 33.08
CA PRO A 378 11.35 -12.41 34.32
C PRO A 378 11.27 -11.10 35.11
N ALA A 379 10.38 -10.19 34.72
CA ALA A 379 9.94 -9.13 35.61
C ALA A 379 8.92 -9.72 36.60
N LEU A 380 9.27 -9.67 37.89
CA LEU A 380 8.49 -10.07 39.08
C LEU A 380 8.75 -11.49 39.62
N ARG A 381 10.02 -11.77 39.99
CA ARG A 381 10.26 -12.45 41.28
C ARG A 381 10.23 -11.39 42.37
N GLY A 382 9.27 -11.48 43.28
CA GLY A 382 9.17 -10.56 44.42
C GLY A 382 7.82 -10.55 45.11
N ARG A 383 7.24 -11.72 45.42
CA ARG A 383 6.33 -11.85 46.56
C ARG A 383 6.72 -13.10 47.33
N GLU A 384 7.48 -12.86 48.39
CA GLU A 384 7.67 -13.80 49.49
C GLU A 384 6.31 -14.23 50.04
N PRO A 385 6.12 -15.52 50.41
CA PRO A 385 4.97 -15.90 51.21
C PRO A 385 5.18 -15.39 52.64
N ALA A 386 4.36 -14.44 53.04
CA ALA A 386 4.26 -14.02 54.43
C ALA A 386 3.75 -15.20 55.28
N GLY A 387 4.67 -15.72 56.10
CA GLY A 387 4.46 -15.96 57.52
C GLY A 387 3.29 -16.84 57.95
N GLN A 388 3.62 -18.09 58.26
CA GLN A 388 2.97 -18.82 59.35
C GLN A 388 3.20 -18.09 60.69
N ALA A 389 2.10 -17.74 61.36
CA ALA A 389 1.96 -17.66 62.81
C ALA A 389 0.52 -18.13 63.09
N GLY A 390 0.19 -19.12 63.91
CA GLY A 390 0.82 -19.58 65.13
C GLY A 390 -0.05 -19.17 66.31
N LYS A 391 -0.75 -20.15 66.91
CA LYS A 391 -1.51 -20.14 68.19
C LYS A 391 -2.91 -19.48 68.08
N LYS A 392 -3.99 -20.00 68.68
CA LYS A 392 -4.18 -20.90 69.84
C LYS A 392 -5.54 -21.58 69.72
#